data_AF-A0A2G6CAJ1-F1
#
_entry.id   AF-A0A2G6CAJ1-F1
#
_cell.length_a   1.000
_cell.length_b   1.000
_cell.length_c   1.000
_cell.angle_alpha   90.00
_cell.angle_beta   90.00
_cell.angle_gamma   90.00
#
_symmetry.space_group_name_H-M   'P 1'
#
loop_
_entity.id
_entity.type
_entity.pdbx_description
1 polymer ?
#
loop_
_entity_poly.entity_id
_entity_poly.type
_entity_poly.pdbx_seq_one_letter_code
_entity_poly.pdbx_strand_id
1 'polypeptide(L)'
;MVEEFFDDEENPHYIVTKLTQGFNHAHFKLGVEIILWNGLPIEEAIRRNGEQESGSNTAARFAVGLRSLTIRTLAISLPPEEVNIRITYRDKNGKERETDFEWLTLGAPPITTAEEGATLSFGRSMSPTTYTSEPEGAVDLYLDSLMGYHLQATQINACRKHLYANSGYLPVNQPSLTETLTTSMPDIIRASKLKTPDGEFAYLRLYSFSVRDDAAYLAEIIRLLKALPQNGLVLDLRGNPGGLITAAETLLQLFTPHTIQPEKAQFKSSPLIRELCRRNSPSLRVPVLTLEPWVDSLSHAHASGALYSTGHSITSDQDANAIGQVYTAPVVLITDAYCYSATDMFAAGFRDHNIGQILGTSDNTGAGGANVWRHLLLKILSEAPGVDESGLLKGVFKELPRSSDFRVSSRRMLRVGEKAGMPLEDFGVEPDERHYMTQRDVLEGNIDLYNHATRILAQQTRYLMDVAVDTQACELTISTQNIDRIDWFIDDRATDSLDVTGNTAVINLDKSDQKRQVTLFAYKDGNKVAVFKQYIVCGE
;
A
#
# COMPACT_ATOMS: atom_id res chain seq x y z
N MET A 1 16.07 -9.80 15.43
CA MET A 1 14.89 -8.93 15.26
C MET A 1 14.25 -8.73 16.60
N VAL A 2 13.91 -7.49 16.90
CA VAL A 2 13.18 -7.08 18.10
C VAL A 2 11.83 -6.57 17.64
N GLU A 3 10.77 -6.98 18.34
CA GLU A 3 9.40 -6.55 18.09
C GLU A 3 8.77 -6.07 19.40
N GLU A 4 7.81 -5.16 19.28
CA GLU A 4 7.03 -4.63 20.40
C GLU A 4 5.75 -5.44 20.57
N PHE A 5 5.38 -5.71 21.81
CA PHE A 5 4.05 -6.20 22.19
C PHE A 5 3.56 -5.47 23.44
N PHE A 6 2.27 -5.57 23.72
CA PHE A 6 1.63 -4.94 24.87
C PHE A 6 1.04 -5.99 25.81
N ASP A 7 1.12 -5.73 27.11
CA ASP A 7 0.45 -6.54 28.14
C ASP A 7 -1.04 -6.16 28.29
N ASP A 8 -1.74 -6.82 29.23
CA ASP A 8 -3.18 -6.57 29.49
C ASP A 8 -3.46 -5.15 30.03
N GLU A 9 -2.42 -4.45 30.50
CA GLU A 9 -2.46 -3.07 31.01
C GLU A 9 -2.02 -2.05 29.92
N GLU A 10 -1.80 -2.52 28.69
CA GLU A 10 -1.31 -1.75 27.55
C GLU A 10 0.10 -1.15 27.76
N ASN A 11 0.92 -1.76 28.60
CA ASN A 11 2.33 -1.40 28.74
C ASN A 11 3.17 -2.05 27.61
N PRO A 12 4.10 -1.31 26.99
CA PRO A 12 4.94 -1.86 25.92
C PRO A 12 6.08 -2.73 26.45
N HIS A 13 6.34 -3.82 25.75
CA HIS A 13 7.44 -4.75 25.99
C HIS A 13 8.16 -5.07 24.67
N TYR A 14 9.48 -5.30 24.74
CA TYR A 14 10.31 -5.51 23.55
C TYR A 14 10.98 -6.87 23.58
N ILE A 15 10.62 -7.73 22.63
CA ILE A 15 10.99 -9.14 22.64
C ILE A 15 11.80 -9.54 21.42
N VAL A 16 12.73 -10.48 21.61
CA VAL A 16 13.50 -11.07 20.52
C VAL A 16 12.68 -12.15 19.83
N THR A 17 12.26 -11.89 18.61
CA THR A 17 11.38 -12.81 17.84
C THR A 17 12.11 -13.59 16.76
N LYS A 18 13.25 -13.08 16.29
CA LYS A 18 14.09 -13.75 15.29
C LYS A 18 15.57 -13.58 15.60
N LEU A 19 16.32 -14.66 15.38
CA LEU A 19 17.78 -14.70 15.45
C LEU A 19 18.33 -15.15 14.10
N THR A 20 19.54 -14.71 13.76
CA THR A 20 20.21 -15.13 12.52
C THR A 20 20.58 -16.61 12.58
N GLN A 21 20.68 -17.25 11.41
CA GLN A 21 21.09 -18.65 11.33
C GLN A 21 22.46 -18.86 11.96
N GLY A 22 22.62 -19.94 12.73
CA GLY A 22 23.89 -20.26 13.41
C GLY A 22 24.18 -19.43 14.66
N PHE A 23 23.33 -18.45 15.00
CA PHE A 23 23.48 -17.73 16.26
C PHE A 23 23.27 -18.67 17.45
N ASN A 24 24.27 -18.75 18.33
CA ASN A 24 24.20 -19.54 19.55
C ASN A 24 24.75 -18.76 20.76
N HIS A 25 23.92 -18.64 21.77
CA HIS A 25 24.28 -18.02 23.05
C HIS A 25 23.62 -18.80 24.20
N ALA A 26 24.23 -18.86 25.39
CA ALA A 26 23.75 -19.70 26.50
C ALA A 26 22.34 -19.30 26.99
N HIS A 27 22.08 -18.00 27.11
CA HIS A 27 20.84 -17.47 27.73
C HIS A 27 20.02 -16.54 26.81
N PHE A 28 20.67 -15.69 26.02
CA PHE A 28 20.03 -14.93 24.94
C PHE A 28 19.45 -15.84 23.84
N LYS A 29 18.13 -16.02 23.83
CA LYS A 29 17.39 -16.94 22.94
C LYS A 29 16.11 -16.25 22.44
N LEU A 30 15.36 -16.89 21.53
CA LEU A 30 14.03 -16.41 21.15
C LEU A 30 13.13 -16.27 22.37
N GLY A 31 12.39 -15.16 22.43
CA GLY A 31 11.44 -14.83 23.50
C GLY A 31 12.06 -14.13 24.71
N VAL A 32 13.36 -13.77 24.69
CA VAL A 32 13.92 -12.92 25.75
C VAL A 32 13.44 -11.48 25.57
N GLU A 33 13.18 -10.82 26.69
CA GLU A 33 12.72 -9.43 26.75
C GLU A 33 13.91 -8.50 26.94
N ILE A 34 14.03 -7.47 26.11
CA ILE A 34 15.08 -6.47 26.19
C ILE A 34 14.61 -5.32 27.07
N ILE A 35 15.47 -4.92 28.01
CA ILE A 35 15.19 -3.86 29.00
C ILE A 35 16.03 -2.63 28.68
N LEU A 36 17.35 -2.79 28.53
CA LEU A 36 18.28 -1.70 28.26
C LEU A 36 19.08 -1.93 26.97
N TRP A 37 19.31 -0.83 26.24
CA TRP A 37 20.15 -0.73 25.06
C TRP A 37 21.25 0.30 25.32
N ASN A 38 22.50 -0.15 25.46
CA ASN A 38 23.64 0.68 25.88
C ASN A 38 23.38 1.47 27.19
N GLY A 39 22.68 0.84 28.13
CA GLY A 39 22.32 1.45 29.42
C GLY A 39 21.14 2.42 29.38
N LEU A 40 20.55 2.68 28.21
CA LEU A 40 19.29 3.42 28.07
C LEU A 40 18.09 2.46 28.13
N PRO A 41 16.95 2.83 28.72
CA PRO A 41 15.69 2.12 28.49
C PRO A 41 15.45 1.93 26.98
N ILE A 42 15.07 0.71 26.57
CA ILE A 42 14.96 0.38 25.15
C ILE A 42 14.00 1.31 24.38
N GLU A 43 12.89 1.72 25.00
CA GLU A 43 11.95 2.68 24.41
C GLU A 43 12.64 4.01 24.06
N GLU A 44 13.47 4.54 24.97
CA GLU A 44 14.23 5.78 24.74
C GLU A 44 15.31 5.57 23.66
N ALA A 45 15.92 4.39 23.59
CA ALA A 45 16.86 4.06 22.53
C ALA A 45 16.16 4.01 21.15
N ILE A 46 14.96 3.44 21.08
CA ILE A 46 14.11 3.42 19.88
C ILE A 46 13.75 4.85 19.48
N ARG A 47 13.27 5.66 20.43
CA ARG A 47 12.86 7.04 20.18
C ARG A 47 14.02 7.88 19.64
N ARG A 48 15.18 7.85 20.31
CA ARG A 48 16.40 8.57 19.87
C ARG A 48 16.85 8.13 18.50
N ASN A 49 16.78 6.83 18.24
CA ASN A 49 17.12 6.29 16.93
C ASN A 49 16.15 6.82 15.86
N GLY A 50 14.84 6.83 16.14
CA GLY A 50 13.83 7.36 15.23
C GLY A 50 14.03 8.82 14.83
N GLU A 51 14.55 9.67 15.73
CA GLU A 51 14.87 11.09 15.44
C GLU A 51 15.97 11.27 14.37
N GLN A 52 16.77 10.24 14.12
CA GLN A 52 17.80 10.26 13.07
C GLN A 52 17.33 9.62 11.75
N GLU A 53 16.09 9.11 11.72
CA GLU A 53 15.54 8.32 10.62
C GLU A 53 14.32 9.02 10.01
N SER A 54 13.88 8.57 8.83
CA SER A 54 12.79 9.21 8.07
C SER A 54 11.40 8.77 8.55
N GLY A 55 10.93 9.29 9.69
CA GLY A 55 9.56 9.11 10.18
C GLY A 55 8.74 10.41 10.15
N SER A 56 7.71 10.47 9.30
CA SER A 56 6.93 11.68 9.04
C SER A 56 5.97 12.08 10.17
N ASN A 57 5.51 11.13 10.99
CA ASN A 57 4.71 11.37 12.21
C ASN A 57 5.28 10.59 13.41
N THR A 58 4.70 10.76 14.60
CA THR A 58 5.17 10.11 15.84
C THR A 58 5.18 8.58 15.74
N ALA A 59 4.10 7.97 15.26
CA ALA A 59 3.99 6.51 15.12
C ALA A 59 5.02 5.98 14.12
N ALA A 60 5.13 6.61 12.95
CA ALA A 60 6.12 6.31 11.91
C ALA A 60 7.55 6.43 12.44
N ARG A 61 7.86 7.50 13.17
CA ARG A 61 9.19 7.75 13.74
C ARG A 61 9.60 6.69 14.75
N PHE A 62 8.69 6.32 15.64
CA PHE A 62 8.92 5.24 16.58
C PHE A 62 9.13 3.91 15.84
N ALA A 63 8.25 3.60 14.87
CA ALA A 63 8.31 2.37 14.10
C ALA A 63 9.63 2.25 13.30
N VAL A 64 10.07 3.30 12.59
CA VAL A 64 11.37 3.26 11.89
C VAL A 64 12.51 3.10 12.88
N GLY A 65 12.45 3.77 14.03
CA GLY A 65 13.42 3.63 15.11
C GLY A 65 13.53 2.19 15.63
N LEU A 66 12.41 1.50 15.83
CA LEU A 66 12.40 0.10 16.25
C LEU A 66 12.95 -0.82 15.17
N ARG A 67 12.52 -0.61 13.91
CA ARG A 67 12.93 -1.47 12.80
C ARG A 67 14.42 -1.36 12.50
N SER A 68 14.98 -0.15 12.55
CA SER A 68 16.39 0.08 12.22
C SER A 68 17.32 -0.21 13.39
N LEU A 69 16.81 -0.41 14.61
CA LEU A 69 17.58 -0.72 15.82
C LEU A 69 18.56 -1.90 15.65
N THR A 70 18.20 -2.89 14.83
CA THR A 70 19.02 -4.10 14.60
C THR A 70 19.55 -4.23 13.17
N ILE A 71 19.12 -3.35 12.24
CA ILE A 71 19.53 -3.37 10.83
C ILE A 71 19.61 -1.93 10.33
N ARG A 72 20.82 -1.46 9.99
CA ARG A 72 21.05 -0.17 9.34
C ARG A 72 21.33 -0.33 7.87
N THR A 73 20.61 0.40 7.04
CA THR A 73 20.96 0.51 5.62
C THR A 73 21.81 1.75 5.37
N LEU A 74 23.03 1.56 4.88
CA LEU A 74 23.93 2.65 4.52
C LEU A 74 23.53 3.36 3.22
N ALA A 75 22.44 2.95 2.57
CA ALA A 75 21.94 3.63 1.38
C ALA A 75 21.19 4.94 1.72
N ILE A 76 20.66 5.06 2.94
CA ILE A 76 19.89 6.24 3.37
C ILE A 76 20.05 6.59 4.86
N SER A 77 20.59 5.68 5.69
CA SER A 77 20.91 5.95 7.09
C SER A 77 22.42 6.12 7.29
N LEU A 78 22.80 6.87 8.32
CA LEU A 78 24.20 6.94 8.76
C LEU A 78 24.63 5.60 9.38
N PRO A 79 25.93 5.25 9.34
CA PRO A 79 26.44 4.10 10.10
C PRO A 79 26.22 4.32 11.61
N PRO A 80 26.06 3.25 12.41
CA PRO A 80 26.07 3.35 13.87
C PRO A 80 27.30 4.10 14.38
N GLU A 81 27.12 4.90 15.44
CA GLU A 81 28.24 5.56 16.11
C GLU A 81 29.01 4.59 17.01
N GLU A 82 28.30 3.63 17.61
CA GLU A 82 28.87 2.59 18.44
C GLU A 82 29.43 1.41 17.63
N VAL A 83 30.57 0.88 18.07
CA VAL A 83 31.13 -0.38 17.51
C VAL A 83 30.43 -1.60 18.11
N ASN A 84 30.16 -1.53 19.42
CA ASN A 84 29.53 -2.58 20.20
C ASN A 84 28.25 -2.09 20.87
N ILE A 85 27.27 -2.98 20.99
CA ILE A 85 26.01 -2.76 21.68
C ILE A 85 25.94 -3.67 22.89
N ARG A 86 25.70 -3.09 24.06
CA ARG A 86 25.41 -3.77 25.31
C ARG A 86 23.91 -3.89 25.52
N ILE A 87 23.42 -5.11 25.69
CA ILE A 87 22.01 -5.41 25.90
C ILE A 87 21.80 -5.97 27.30
N THR A 88 20.92 -5.32 28.08
CA THR A 88 20.36 -5.88 29.31
C THR A 88 19.00 -6.49 28.99
N TYR A 89 18.81 -7.76 29.35
CA TYR A 89 17.63 -8.53 29.00
C TYR A 89 17.18 -9.45 30.15
N ARG A 90 15.90 -9.80 30.14
CA ARG A 90 15.31 -10.82 31.01
C ARG A 90 15.29 -12.15 30.28
N ASP A 91 15.91 -13.17 30.86
CA ASP A 91 15.86 -14.53 30.31
C ASP A 91 14.50 -15.20 30.55
N LYS A 92 14.29 -16.38 29.96
CA LYS A 92 13.03 -17.14 30.12
C LYS A 92 12.68 -17.55 31.55
N ASN A 93 13.63 -17.48 32.47
CA ASN A 93 13.42 -17.77 33.89
C ASN A 93 13.20 -16.49 34.71
N GLY A 94 13.07 -15.33 34.05
CA GLY A 94 12.90 -14.04 34.71
C GLY A 94 14.20 -13.41 35.22
N LYS A 95 15.37 -14.02 34.96
CA LYS A 95 16.64 -13.49 35.46
C LYS A 95 17.19 -12.43 34.52
N GLU A 96 17.50 -11.25 35.07
CA GLU A 96 18.20 -10.20 34.34
C GLU A 96 19.66 -10.58 34.06
N ARG A 97 20.09 -10.28 32.85
CA ARG A 97 21.41 -10.60 32.31
C ARG A 97 21.89 -9.50 31.37
N GLU A 98 23.18 -9.49 31.13
CA GLU A 98 23.83 -8.58 30.18
C GLU A 98 24.64 -9.38 29.16
N THR A 99 24.69 -8.87 27.92
CA THR A 99 25.56 -9.40 26.86
C THR A 99 25.94 -8.27 25.90
N ASP A 100 27.13 -8.37 25.31
CA ASP A 100 27.61 -7.44 24.29
C ASP A 100 27.52 -8.07 22.89
N PHE A 101 27.24 -7.25 21.88
CA PHE A 101 27.20 -7.61 20.46
C PHE A 101 28.01 -6.62 19.63
N GLU A 102 28.64 -7.07 18.56
CA GLU A 102 29.31 -6.20 17.59
C GLU A 102 28.42 -6.01 16.35
N TRP A 103 28.47 -4.82 15.74
CA TRP A 103 27.81 -4.61 14.45
C TRP A 103 28.47 -5.44 13.34
N LEU A 104 27.64 -6.09 12.53
CA LEU A 104 28.09 -6.86 11.37
C LEU A 104 27.79 -6.09 10.09
N THR A 105 28.76 -6.07 9.18
CA THR A 105 28.56 -5.54 7.83
C THR A 105 28.11 -6.65 6.90
N LEU A 106 27.00 -6.43 6.20
CA LEU A 106 26.44 -7.35 5.22
C LEU A 106 26.49 -6.68 3.84
N GLY A 107 26.87 -7.43 2.81
CA GLY A 107 26.65 -7.01 1.43
C GLY A 107 25.15 -6.86 1.17
N ALA A 108 24.78 -5.91 0.30
CA ALA A 108 23.37 -5.65 -0.01
C ALA A 108 22.70 -6.93 -0.57
N PRO A 109 21.66 -7.47 0.10
CA PRO A 109 20.93 -8.62 -0.42
C PRO A 109 20.16 -8.21 -1.68
N PRO A 110 19.93 -9.13 -2.64
CA PRO A 110 19.11 -8.83 -3.81
C PRO A 110 17.69 -8.42 -3.36
N ILE A 111 17.21 -7.29 -3.85
CA ILE A 111 15.82 -6.86 -3.64
C ILE A 111 14.98 -7.63 -4.65
N THR A 112 14.15 -8.54 -4.15
CA THR A 112 13.17 -9.29 -4.97
C THR A 112 11.88 -8.49 -5.03
N THR A 113 11.58 -7.91 -6.19
CA THR A 113 10.27 -7.38 -6.57
C THR A 113 9.60 -8.38 -7.50
N ALA A 114 8.26 -8.42 -7.54
CA ALA A 114 7.46 -9.50 -8.12
C ALA A 114 7.68 -9.83 -9.62
N GLU A 115 8.50 -9.07 -10.33
CA GLU A 115 9.13 -9.51 -11.56
C GLU A 115 10.56 -8.95 -11.59
N GLU A 116 11.47 -9.66 -12.25
CA GLU A 116 12.82 -9.19 -12.62
C GLU A 116 12.79 -7.85 -13.39
N GLY A 117 11.61 -7.32 -13.75
CA GLY A 117 11.44 -5.98 -14.29
C GLY A 117 11.34 -4.83 -13.27
N ALA A 118 10.98 -5.05 -12.00
CA ALA A 118 11.01 -3.96 -10.99
C ALA A 118 12.42 -3.74 -10.41
N THR A 119 13.44 -4.26 -11.11
CA THR A 119 14.85 -3.85 -11.04
C THR A 119 15.11 -2.43 -11.59
N LEU A 120 14.07 -1.61 -11.81
CA LEU A 120 14.24 -0.16 -11.85
C LEU A 120 14.60 0.36 -10.43
N SER A 121 15.90 0.24 -10.14
CA SER A 121 16.72 1.19 -9.39
C SER A 121 17.24 0.85 -7.99
N PHE A 122 17.38 -0.43 -7.61
CA PHE A 122 18.34 -0.78 -6.53
C PHE A 122 19.22 -2.02 -6.80
N GLY A 123 18.94 -2.78 -7.86
CA GLY A 123 19.66 -4.02 -8.21
C GLY A 123 20.73 -3.90 -9.30
N ARG A 124 20.98 -2.71 -9.87
CA ARG A 124 22.24 -2.49 -10.61
C ARG A 124 23.35 -2.43 -9.56
N SER A 125 23.88 -3.60 -9.24
CA SER A 125 25.15 -3.78 -8.57
C SER A 125 26.13 -2.70 -9.03
N MET A 126 26.74 -2.06 -8.04
CA MET A 126 27.84 -1.10 -8.16
C MET A 126 29.11 -1.76 -8.75
N SER A 127 29.02 -2.31 -9.95
CA SER A 127 30.19 -2.56 -10.77
C SER A 127 30.47 -1.29 -11.60
N PRO A 128 31.68 -0.71 -11.54
CA PRO A 128 32.08 0.43 -12.36
C PRO A 128 31.98 0.20 -13.88
N THR A 129 31.70 -1.03 -14.32
CA THR A 129 31.80 -1.48 -15.71
C THR A 129 30.47 -1.69 -16.44
N THR A 130 29.31 -1.47 -15.80
CA THR A 130 27.99 -1.68 -16.43
C THR A 130 27.07 -0.45 -16.36
N TYR A 131 27.63 0.74 -16.56
CA TYR A 131 26.86 1.93 -16.99
C TYR A 131 26.68 1.88 -18.51
N THR A 132 25.68 1.15 -19.01
CA THR A 132 25.38 1.15 -20.45
C THR A 132 23.90 1.16 -20.84
N SER A 133 22.93 1.26 -19.92
CA SER A 133 21.58 1.68 -20.37
C SER A 133 21.09 2.92 -19.63
N GLU A 134 20.93 3.99 -20.40
CA GLU A 134 19.95 5.04 -20.14
C GLU A 134 18.57 4.39 -19.88
N PRO A 135 17.64 5.06 -19.15
CA PRO A 135 16.29 4.56 -19.01
C PRO A 135 15.72 4.17 -20.38
N GLU A 136 15.27 2.92 -20.48
CA GLU A 136 14.84 2.27 -21.71
C GLU A 136 13.46 2.82 -22.12
N GLY A 137 13.46 4.02 -22.71
CA GLY A 137 12.29 4.61 -23.36
C GLY A 137 11.32 5.38 -22.47
N ALA A 138 10.35 6.04 -23.11
CA ALA A 138 9.39 6.92 -22.46
C ALA A 138 8.47 6.19 -21.45
N VAL A 139 8.22 4.90 -21.65
CA VAL A 139 7.35 4.09 -20.77
C VAL A 139 7.98 3.92 -19.38
N ASP A 140 9.27 3.59 -19.32
CA ASP A 140 9.99 3.44 -18.05
C ASP A 140 10.04 4.75 -17.27
N LEU A 141 10.28 5.87 -17.96
CA LEU A 141 10.27 7.20 -17.33
C LEU A 141 8.88 7.58 -16.80
N TYR A 142 7.82 7.17 -17.49
CA TYR A 142 6.46 7.39 -17.02
C TYR A 142 6.19 6.56 -15.75
N LEU A 143 6.51 5.27 -15.75
CA LEU A 143 6.39 4.41 -14.57
C LEU A 143 7.21 4.95 -13.38
N ASP A 144 8.45 5.37 -13.61
CA ASP A 144 9.31 6.02 -12.61
C ASP A 144 8.68 7.29 -12.03
N SER A 145 7.88 8.03 -12.82
CA SER A 145 7.18 9.23 -12.36
C SER A 145 5.99 8.95 -11.44
N LEU A 146 5.48 7.71 -11.46
CA LEU A 146 4.34 7.22 -10.67
C LEU A 146 4.77 6.34 -9.48
N MET A 147 6.03 5.88 -9.46
CA MET A 147 6.55 4.93 -8.48
C MET A 147 7.12 5.63 -7.25
N GLY A 148 6.59 5.30 -6.07
CA GLY A 148 7.09 5.81 -4.79
C GLY A 148 7.15 4.72 -3.73
N TYR A 149 8.29 4.57 -3.05
CA TYR A 149 8.40 3.65 -1.92
C TYR A 149 9.39 4.14 -0.86
N HIS A 150 9.13 3.77 0.40
CA HIS A 150 10.03 4.06 1.51
C HIS A 150 11.31 3.20 1.42
N LEU A 151 12.41 3.80 0.97
CA LEU A 151 13.64 3.08 0.60
C LEU A 151 14.20 2.24 1.75
N GLN A 152 14.29 2.85 2.93
CA GLN A 152 14.76 2.15 4.11
C GLN A 152 13.90 0.92 4.43
N ALA A 153 12.57 1.05 4.28
CA ALA A 153 11.66 -0.06 4.54
C ALA A 153 11.92 -1.21 3.57
N THR A 154 12.02 -0.90 2.26
CA THR A 154 12.30 -1.89 1.22
C THR A 154 13.61 -2.64 1.47
N GLN A 155 14.70 -1.93 1.78
CA GLN A 155 16.01 -2.55 2.00
C GLN A 155 16.07 -3.36 3.29
N ILE A 156 15.49 -2.85 4.39
CA ILE A 156 15.41 -3.60 5.64
C ILE A 156 14.53 -4.83 5.46
N ASN A 157 13.39 -4.74 4.76
CA ASN A 157 12.54 -5.90 4.49
C ASN A 157 13.26 -6.97 3.66
N ALA A 158 14.01 -6.57 2.61
CA ALA A 158 14.85 -7.49 1.84
C ALA A 158 15.93 -8.16 2.71
N CYS A 159 16.59 -7.37 3.58
CA CYS A 159 17.56 -7.89 4.53
C CYS A 159 16.94 -8.87 5.54
N ARG A 160 15.78 -8.54 6.10
CA ARG A 160 15.03 -9.44 6.99
C ARG A 160 14.64 -10.75 6.30
N LYS A 161 14.17 -10.69 5.05
CA LYS A 161 13.87 -11.88 4.24
C LYS A 161 15.13 -12.74 4.08
N HIS A 162 16.26 -12.13 3.69
CA HIS A 162 17.52 -12.84 3.52
C HIS A 162 18.03 -13.47 4.83
N LEU A 163 18.02 -12.73 5.94
CA LEU A 163 18.55 -13.17 7.24
C LEU A 163 17.67 -14.21 7.92
N TYR A 164 16.34 -14.13 7.74
CA TYR A 164 15.41 -14.88 8.58
C TYR A 164 14.60 -15.95 7.84
N ALA A 165 14.43 -15.88 6.51
CA ALA A 165 13.63 -16.87 5.77
C ALA A 165 14.21 -18.29 5.88
N ASN A 166 15.54 -18.41 5.97
CA ASN A 166 16.26 -19.69 6.05
C ASN A 166 16.87 -19.96 7.43
N SER A 167 16.44 -19.23 8.47
CA SER A 167 17.06 -19.28 9.80
C SER A 167 16.90 -20.62 10.53
N GLY A 168 16.19 -21.60 9.95
CA GLY A 168 15.96 -22.93 10.53
C GLY A 168 14.95 -22.92 11.68
N TYR A 169 14.49 -21.75 12.13
CA TYR A 169 13.32 -21.63 12.97
C TYR A 169 12.09 -21.92 12.11
N LEU A 170 11.29 -22.90 12.55
CA LEU A 170 9.99 -23.17 11.94
C LEU A 170 9.21 -21.84 11.88
N PRO A 171 8.51 -21.55 10.77
CA PRO A 171 7.57 -20.43 10.75
C PRO A 171 6.73 -20.52 12.00
N VAL A 172 6.52 -19.39 12.69
CA VAL A 172 5.52 -19.31 13.74
C VAL A 172 4.26 -19.97 13.17
N ASN A 173 3.77 -21.01 13.84
CA ASN A 173 2.59 -21.71 13.39
C ASN A 173 1.50 -20.65 13.23
N GLN A 174 0.94 -20.50 12.03
CA GLN A 174 -0.18 -19.59 11.78
C GLN A 174 -1.44 -20.46 11.72
N PRO A 175 -1.93 -20.97 12.86
CA PRO A 175 -3.02 -21.95 12.87
C PRO A 175 -4.30 -21.40 12.22
N SER A 176 -4.45 -20.08 12.21
CA SER A 176 -5.61 -19.41 11.63
C SER A 176 -5.57 -19.38 10.10
N LEU A 177 -4.40 -19.36 9.46
CA LEU A 177 -4.32 -19.31 7.99
C LEU A 177 -4.30 -20.72 7.40
N THR A 178 -5.38 -21.07 6.70
CA THR A 178 -5.57 -22.37 6.06
C THR A 178 -5.67 -22.21 4.54
N GLU A 179 -5.39 -23.28 3.80
CA GLU A 179 -5.57 -23.35 2.34
C GLU A 179 -5.00 -22.12 1.59
N THR A 180 -3.69 -21.89 1.72
CA THR A 180 -3.02 -20.81 0.96
C THR A 180 -3.15 -21.04 -0.53
N LEU A 181 -3.70 -20.04 -1.23
CA LEU A 181 -3.86 -20.08 -2.68
C LEU A 181 -2.54 -19.74 -3.36
N THR A 182 -2.21 -20.47 -4.43
CA THR A 182 -1.09 -20.11 -5.30
C THR A 182 -1.37 -18.79 -6.00
N THR A 183 -0.37 -17.92 -6.06
CA THR A 183 -0.42 -16.65 -6.77
C THR A 183 0.70 -16.56 -7.81
N SER A 184 0.47 -15.79 -8.88
CA SER A 184 1.51 -15.42 -9.84
C SER A 184 2.53 -14.43 -9.26
N MET A 185 2.25 -13.79 -8.12
CA MET A 185 3.10 -12.78 -7.49
C MET A 185 3.42 -13.10 -6.02
N PRO A 186 4.03 -14.27 -5.71
CA PRO A 186 4.19 -14.77 -4.33
C PRO A 186 5.12 -13.94 -3.45
N ASP A 187 5.95 -13.08 -4.05
CA ASP A 187 6.82 -12.17 -3.30
C ASP A 187 6.08 -10.97 -2.70
N ILE A 188 4.91 -10.59 -3.25
CA ILE A 188 4.17 -9.40 -2.84
C ILE A 188 2.69 -9.64 -2.52
N ILE A 189 2.11 -10.79 -2.89
CA ILE A 189 0.73 -11.17 -2.58
C ILE A 189 0.72 -12.48 -1.77
N ARG A 190 -0.14 -12.54 -0.76
CA ARG A 190 -0.55 -13.80 -0.13
C ARG A 190 -2.05 -13.83 0.03
N ALA A 191 -2.67 -14.93 -0.39
CA ALA A 191 -4.10 -15.17 -0.21
C ALA A 191 -4.30 -16.51 0.51
N SER A 192 -5.20 -16.55 1.49
CA SER A 192 -5.50 -17.77 2.26
C SER A 192 -6.91 -17.68 2.84
N LYS A 193 -7.46 -18.83 3.22
CA LYS A 193 -8.61 -18.84 4.14
C LYS A 193 -8.13 -18.50 5.54
N LEU A 194 -8.95 -17.79 6.29
CA LEU A 194 -8.69 -17.41 7.68
C LEU A 194 -9.77 -18.01 8.58
N LYS A 195 -9.37 -18.95 9.43
CA LYS A 195 -10.23 -19.60 10.41
C LYS A 195 -9.98 -19.03 11.81
N THR A 196 -11.03 -18.48 12.40
CA THR A 196 -11.03 -17.94 13.77
C THR A 196 -12.26 -18.48 14.53
N PRO A 197 -12.41 -18.18 15.82
CA PRO A 197 -13.62 -18.54 16.56
C PRO A 197 -14.92 -17.95 15.98
N ASP A 198 -14.82 -16.83 15.25
CA ASP A 198 -15.97 -16.14 14.64
C ASP A 198 -16.37 -16.71 13.27
N GLY A 199 -15.58 -17.64 12.70
CA GLY A 199 -15.90 -18.31 11.44
C GLY A 199 -14.72 -18.46 10.48
N GLU A 200 -15.04 -18.67 9.20
CA GLU A 200 -14.07 -18.73 8.11
C GLU A 200 -14.25 -17.51 7.18
N PHE A 201 -13.15 -16.78 6.97
CA PHE A 201 -13.09 -15.52 6.24
C PHE A 201 -12.01 -15.56 5.15
N ALA A 202 -12.04 -14.60 4.23
CA ALA A 202 -10.97 -14.36 3.29
C ALA A 202 -9.83 -13.59 3.95
N TYR A 203 -8.58 -13.96 3.64
CA TYR A 203 -7.40 -13.18 3.98
C TYR A 203 -6.59 -12.88 2.73
N LEU A 204 -6.35 -11.59 2.49
CA LEU A 204 -5.49 -11.10 1.43
C LEU A 204 -4.46 -10.16 2.03
N ARG A 205 -3.18 -10.46 1.84
CA ARG A 205 -2.08 -9.60 2.24
C ARG A 205 -1.34 -9.08 1.03
N LEU A 206 -1.15 -7.76 0.97
CA LEU A 206 -0.38 -7.09 -0.07
C LEU A 206 0.85 -6.46 0.57
N TYR A 207 2.01 -7.07 0.35
CA TYR A 207 3.29 -6.62 0.94
C TYR A 207 3.89 -5.41 0.22
N SER A 208 3.46 -5.13 -1.01
CA SER A 208 4.00 -4.05 -1.84
C SER A 208 3.03 -3.68 -2.95
N PHE A 209 2.98 -2.40 -3.32
CA PHE A 209 2.39 -1.94 -4.58
C PHE A 209 3.44 -1.76 -5.68
N SER A 210 4.69 -2.18 -5.45
CA SER A 210 5.80 -2.01 -6.39
C SER A 210 5.72 -3.02 -7.55
N VAL A 211 4.79 -2.75 -8.47
CA VAL A 211 4.54 -3.53 -9.70
C VAL A 211 4.77 -2.66 -10.94
N ARG A 212 5.07 -3.29 -12.07
CA ARG A 212 5.18 -2.60 -13.37
C ARG A 212 3.88 -2.55 -14.15
N ASP A 213 3.05 -3.56 -13.95
CA ASP A 213 1.80 -3.78 -14.65
C ASP A 213 0.69 -3.87 -13.60
N ASP A 214 -0.01 -2.75 -13.39
CA ASP A 214 -1.15 -2.66 -12.48
C ASP A 214 -2.36 -3.45 -13.00
N ALA A 215 -2.55 -3.58 -14.31
CA ALA A 215 -3.61 -4.40 -14.88
C ALA A 215 -3.41 -5.89 -14.55
N ALA A 216 -2.18 -6.42 -14.70
CA ALA A 216 -1.85 -7.79 -14.31
C ALA A 216 -2.00 -8.00 -12.79
N TYR A 217 -1.60 -7.00 -11.99
CA TYR A 217 -1.76 -7.02 -10.54
C TYR A 217 -3.24 -7.09 -10.11
N LEU A 218 -4.09 -6.23 -10.68
CA LEU A 218 -5.53 -6.23 -10.45
C LEU A 218 -6.17 -7.55 -10.90
N ALA A 219 -5.83 -8.05 -12.08
CA ALA A 219 -6.37 -9.30 -12.61
C ALA A 219 -6.08 -10.49 -11.67
N GLU A 220 -4.86 -10.55 -11.13
CA GLU A 220 -4.49 -11.58 -10.16
C GLU A 220 -5.26 -11.43 -8.84
N ILE A 221 -5.40 -10.23 -8.31
CA ILE A 221 -6.19 -9.99 -7.09
C ILE A 221 -7.66 -10.38 -7.32
N ILE A 222 -8.26 -10.03 -8.46
CA ILE A 222 -9.63 -10.42 -8.82
C ILE A 222 -9.78 -11.94 -8.84
N ARG A 223 -8.81 -12.66 -9.43
CA ARG A 223 -8.81 -14.13 -9.46
C ARG A 223 -8.77 -14.70 -8.05
N LEU A 224 -7.94 -14.15 -7.16
CA LEU A 224 -7.83 -14.58 -5.78
C LEU A 224 -9.11 -14.28 -4.99
N LEU A 225 -9.68 -13.08 -5.11
CA LEU A 225 -10.91 -12.68 -4.43
C LEU A 225 -12.10 -13.58 -4.80
N LYS A 226 -12.21 -13.98 -6.07
CA LYS A 226 -13.25 -14.92 -6.53
C LYS A 226 -13.09 -16.33 -5.98
N ALA A 227 -11.86 -16.75 -5.65
CA ALA A 227 -11.57 -18.07 -5.10
C ALA A 227 -11.66 -18.12 -3.56
N LEU A 228 -11.63 -16.97 -2.90
CA LEU A 228 -11.68 -16.86 -1.45
C LEU A 228 -13.13 -16.87 -0.91
N PRO A 229 -13.34 -17.24 0.37
CA PRO A 229 -14.66 -17.20 1.00
C PRO A 229 -15.32 -15.81 0.90
N GLN A 230 -16.63 -15.77 0.66
CA GLN A 230 -17.43 -14.54 0.58
C GLN A 230 -18.10 -14.17 1.92
N ASN A 231 -17.45 -14.49 3.04
CA ASN A 231 -17.97 -14.22 4.40
C ASN A 231 -17.45 -12.90 5.00
N GLY A 232 -16.52 -12.24 4.32
CA GLY A 232 -15.80 -11.06 4.79
C GLY A 232 -14.30 -11.20 4.53
N LEU A 233 -13.63 -10.08 4.28
CA LEU A 233 -12.23 -10.01 3.90
C LEU A 233 -11.41 -9.25 4.93
N VAL A 234 -10.35 -9.89 5.41
CA VAL A 234 -9.24 -9.20 6.07
C VAL A 234 -8.20 -8.84 5.00
N LEU A 235 -8.07 -7.55 4.71
CA LEU A 235 -7.07 -6.99 3.81
C LEU A 235 -5.91 -6.44 4.64
N ASP A 236 -4.73 -7.06 4.59
CA ASP A 236 -3.58 -6.72 5.43
C ASP A 236 -2.49 -5.99 4.62
N LEU A 237 -2.22 -4.73 4.96
CA LEU A 237 -1.21 -3.88 4.31
C LEU A 237 -0.02 -3.56 5.21
N ARG A 238 0.08 -4.19 6.38
CA ARG A 238 1.18 -3.93 7.33
C ARG A 238 2.54 -4.13 6.68
N GLY A 239 3.48 -3.22 6.94
CA GLY A 239 4.83 -3.31 6.40
C GLY A 239 4.98 -2.95 4.92
N ASN A 240 3.90 -2.50 4.25
CA ASN A 240 3.91 -2.23 2.81
C ASN A 240 4.50 -0.84 2.50
N PRO A 241 5.69 -0.77 1.86
CA PRO A 241 6.43 0.48 1.68
C PRO A 241 5.88 1.39 0.57
N GLY A 242 4.84 0.97 -0.15
CA GLY A 242 4.25 1.66 -1.28
C GLY A 242 4.58 1.01 -2.61
N GLY A 243 4.57 1.81 -3.68
CA GLY A 243 4.90 1.41 -5.03
C GLY A 243 4.19 2.28 -6.06
N LEU A 244 3.51 1.64 -7.01
CA LEU A 244 2.82 2.29 -8.11
C LEU A 244 1.50 2.91 -7.63
N ILE A 245 1.35 4.23 -7.83
CA ILE A 245 0.15 4.99 -7.42
C ILE A 245 -1.12 4.41 -8.05
N THR A 246 -1.11 4.13 -9.35
CA THR A 246 -2.28 3.63 -10.08
C THR A 246 -2.70 2.25 -9.58
N ALA A 247 -1.76 1.36 -9.27
CA ALA A 247 -2.06 0.05 -8.68
C ALA A 247 -2.80 0.15 -7.33
N ALA A 248 -2.45 1.14 -6.51
CA ALA A 248 -3.13 1.37 -5.24
C ALA A 248 -4.52 1.98 -5.44
N GLU A 249 -4.62 3.10 -6.17
CA GLU A 249 -5.89 3.83 -6.28
C GLU A 249 -6.96 3.04 -7.06
N THR A 250 -6.57 2.37 -8.15
CA THR A 250 -7.51 1.57 -8.95
C THR A 250 -7.98 0.31 -8.21
N LEU A 251 -7.21 -0.21 -7.25
CA LEU A 251 -7.60 -1.40 -6.48
C LEU A 251 -8.81 -1.14 -5.57
N LEU A 252 -9.03 0.10 -5.13
CA LEU A 252 -10.14 0.48 -4.24
C LEU A 252 -11.51 0.09 -4.80
N GLN A 253 -11.67 0.17 -6.12
CA GLN A 253 -12.94 -0.08 -6.79
C GLN A 253 -13.48 -1.50 -6.59
N LEU A 254 -12.58 -2.46 -6.32
CA LEU A 254 -12.96 -3.85 -6.15
C LEU A 254 -13.79 -4.09 -4.88
N PHE A 255 -13.77 -3.15 -3.94
CA PHE A 255 -14.32 -3.33 -2.59
C PHE A 255 -15.53 -2.45 -2.29
N THR A 256 -15.97 -1.59 -3.20
CA THR A 256 -17.07 -0.65 -2.94
C THR A 256 -18.06 -0.57 -4.09
N PRO A 257 -19.36 -0.43 -3.80
CA PRO A 257 -20.37 -0.15 -4.82
C PRO A 257 -20.34 1.32 -5.29
N HIS A 258 -19.57 2.19 -4.63
CA HIS A 258 -19.52 3.62 -4.89
C HIS A 258 -18.38 4.01 -5.85
N THR A 259 -18.53 5.17 -6.48
CA THR A 259 -17.49 5.73 -7.35
C THR A 259 -16.28 6.13 -6.54
N ILE A 260 -15.10 5.68 -6.97
CA ILE A 260 -13.81 6.10 -6.42
C ILE A 260 -13.43 7.45 -7.03
N GLN A 261 -13.07 8.38 -6.17
CA GLN A 261 -12.38 9.62 -6.51
C GLN A 261 -10.90 9.45 -6.17
N PRO A 262 -10.00 9.46 -7.16
CA PRO A 262 -8.57 9.45 -6.90
C PRO A 262 -8.11 10.71 -6.16
N GLU A 263 -7.06 10.57 -5.37
CA GLU A 263 -6.42 11.69 -4.68
C GLU A 263 -5.85 12.72 -5.66
N LYS A 264 -5.83 13.97 -5.20
CA LYS A 264 -5.36 15.10 -6.01
C LYS A 264 -3.94 15.47 -5.64
N ALA A 265 -3.09 15.59 -6.65
CA ALA A 265 -1.71 16.03 -6.49
C ALA A 265 -1.57 17.54 -6.70
N GLN A 266 -0.72 18.18 -5.89
CA GLN A 266 -0.38 19.60 -6.01
C GLN A 266 1.12 19.84 -6.04
N PHE A 267 1.54 20.78 -6.88
CA PHE A 267 2.88 21.33 -6.84
C PHE A 267 2.98 22.50 -5.87
N LYS A 268 4.16 22.66 -5.27
CA LYS A 268 4.54 23.93 -4.64
C LYS A 268 4.75 25.00 -5.72
N SER A 269 4.08 26.14 -5.58
CA SER A 269 4.17 27.23 -6.55
C SER A 269 5.57 27.85 -6.55
N SER A 270 6.25 27.80 -7.69
CA SER A 270 7.51 28.51 -7.91
C SER A 270 7.72 28.79 -9.40
N PRO A 271 8.53 29.80 -9.77
CA PRO A 271 8.87 30.05 -11.18
C PRO A 271 9.47 28.83 -11.88
N LEU A 272 10.33 28.08 -11.17
CA LEU A 272 10.97 26.87 -11.70
C LEU A 272 9.94 25.79 -12.05
N ILE A 273 9.02 25.49 -11.13
CA ILE A 273 8.00 24.45 -11.35
C ILE A 273 6.99 24.88 -12.42
N ARG A 274 6.62 26.17 -12.47
CA ARG A 274 5.77 26.70 -13.54
C ARG A 274 6.39 26.46 -14.92
N GLU A 275 7.67 26.76 -15.10
CA GLU A 275 8.37 26.52 -16.37
C GLU A 275 8.48 25.03 -16.67
N LEU A 276 8.77 24.20 -15.66
CA LEU A 276 8.83 22.74 -15.80
C LEU A 276 7.50 22.16 -16.29
N CYS A 277 6.38 22.60 -15.70
CA CYS A 277 5.04 22.17 -16.11
C CYS A 277 4.74 22.62 -17.55
N ARG A 278 4.95 23.91 -17.88
CA ARG A 278 4.71 24.44 -19.24
C ARG A 278 5.49 23.69 -20.31
N ARG A 279 6.77 23.41 -20.07
CA ARG A 279 7.61 22.64 -20.99
C ARG A 279 7.07 21.23 -21.25
N ASN A 280 6.45 20.62 -20.23
CA ASN A 280 5.98 19.24 -20.27
C ASN A 280 4.45 19.16 -20.36
N SER A 281 3.84 20.07 -21.12
CA SER A 281 2.39 20.14 -21.35
C SER A 281 2.05 20.07 -22.86
N PRO A 282 2.14 18.88 -23.50
CA PRO A 282 2.61 17.60 -22.97
C PRO A 282 4.14 17.44 -23.06
N SER A 283 4.73 16.46 -22.35
CA SER A 283 6.16 16.18 -22.46
C SER A 283 6.51 15.52 -23.80
N LEU A 284 7.39 16.14 -24.59
CA LEU A 284 7.87 15.52 -25.84
C LEU A 284 8.83 14.35 -25.61
N ARG A 285 9.43 14.25 -24.41
CA ARG A 285 10.33 13.15 -24.03
C ARG A 285 9.58 11.98 -23.40
N VAL A 286 8.48 12.27 -22.70
CA VAL A 286 7.63 11.27 -22.03
C VAL A 286 6.16 11.55 -22.40
N PRO A 287 5.69 11.23 -23.63
CA PRO A 287 4.40 11.70 -24.14
C PRO A 287 3.18 11.41 -23.27
N VAL A 288 3.21 10.32 -22.49
CA VAL A 288 2.13 9.93 -21.58
C VAL A 288 2.12 10.79 -20.28
N LEU A 289 3.25 11.40 -19.92
CA LEU A 289 3.35 12.32 -18.79
C LEU A 289 3.01 13.75 -19.24
N THR A 290 1.78 14.18 -18.98
CA THR A 290 1.37 15.58 -19.16
C THR A 290 1.29 16.31 -17.82
N LEU A 291 1.89 17.50 -17.76
CA LEU A 291 1.80 18.42 -16.61
C LEU A 291 0.84 19.60 -16.87
N GLU A 292 0.09 19.53 -17.98
CA GLU A 292 -0.84 20.57 -18.43
C GLU A 292 -1.87 20.99 -17.36
N PRO A 293 -2.50 20.06 -16.60
CA PRO A 293 -3.54 20.44 -15.64
C PRO A 293 -3.09 21.49 -14.61
N TRP A 294 -1.80 21.52 -14.27
CA TRP A 294 -1.25 22.42 -13.26
C TRP A 294 -0.80 23.78 -13.81
N VAL A 295 -0.73 23.97 -15.14
CA VAL A 295 -0.10 25.16 -15.75
C VAL A 295 -0.87 26.46 -15.44
N ASP A 296 -2.19 26.44 -15.52
CA ASP A 296 -3.00 27.65 -15.35
C ASP A 296 -2.90 28.21 -13.92
N SER A 297 -3.06 27.35 -12.92
CA SER A 297 -2.96 27.76 -11.51
C SER A 297 -1.55 28.21 -11.14
N LEU A 298 -0.51 27.55 -11.66
CA LEU A 298 0.88 27.98 -11.47
C LEU A 298 1.16 29.31 -12.17
N SER A 299 0.53 29.59 -13.30
CA SER A 299 0.66 30.86 -14.02
C SER A 299 0.05 32.02 -13.24
N HIS A 300 -1.08 31.79 -12.56
CA HIS A 300 -1.73 32.78 -11.71
C HIS A 300 -1.16 32.88 -10.28
N ALA A 301 -0.32 31.93 -9.86
CA ALA A 301 0.21 31.87 -8.49
C ALA A 301 1.01 33.14 -8.10
N HIS A 302 1.75 33.74 -9.03
CA HIS A 302 2.50 34.98 -8.75
C HIS A 302 1.58 36.17 -8.44
N ALA A 303 0.44 36.27 -9.12
CA ALA A 303 -0.51 37.36 -8.92
C ALA A 303 -1.41 37.13 -7.69
N SER A 304 -1.77 35.88 -7.41
CA SER A 304 -2.68 35.51 -6.31
C SER A 304 -1.96 35.27 -4.97
N GLY A 305 -0.64 35.05 -4.98
CA GLY A 305 0.11 34.63 -3.80
C GLY A 305 -0.12 33.16 -3.40
N ALA A 306 -0.75 32.35 -4.26
CA ALA A 306 -1.06 30.96 -3.97
C ALA A 306 0.21 30.11 -3.77
N LEU A 307 0.35 29.49 -2.60
CA LEU A 307 1.50 28.66 -2.24
C LEU A 307 1.59 27.34 -3.01
N TYR A 308 0.45 26.86 -3.53
CA TYR A 308 0.32 25.60 -4.24
C TYR A 308 -0.54 25.79 -5.50
N SER A 309 -0.33 24.93 -6.49
CA SER A 309 -1.23 24.80 -7.65
C SER A 309 -2.62 24.32 -7.23
N THR A 310 -3.61 24.37 -8.12
CA THR A 310 -4.82 23.55 -8.02
C THR A 310 -4.46 22.05 -7.97
N GLY A 311 -5.31 21.25 -7.32
CA GLY A 311 -5.11 19.81 -7.20
C GLY A 311 -5.72 19.07 -8.39
N HIS A 312 -4.96 18.14 -8.97
CA HIS A 312 -5.39 17.28 -10.08
C HIS A 312 -4.97 15.85 -9.84
N SER A 313 -5.81 14.89 -10.23
CA SER A 313 -5.55 13.47 -10.02
C SER A 313 -4.44 12.96 -10.95
N ILE A 314 -3.66 12.01 -10.44
CA ILE A 314 -2.65 11.29 -11.23
C ILE A 314 -3.30 10.08 -11.91
N THR A 315 -4.00 9.26 -11.14
CA THR A 315 -4.91 8.24 -11.67
C THR A 315 -6.16 8.91 -12.23
N SER A 316 -6.61 8.48 -13.41
CA SER A 316 -7.83 9.04 -14.01
C SER A 316 -9.08 8.51 -13.29
N ASP A 317 -10.16 9.31 -13.27
CA ASP A 317 -11.46 8.86 -12.75
C ASP A 317 -11.98 7.63 -13.52
N GLN A 318 -11.66 7.53 -14.81
CA GLN A 318 -12.03 6.39 -15.65
C GLN A 318 -11.33 5.11 -15.18
N ASP A 319 -10.01 5.13 -15.00
CA ASP A 319 -9.25 3.93 -14.61
C ASP A 319 -9.61 3.48 -13.19
N ALA A 320 -9.83 4.44 -12.29
CA ALA A 320 -10.25 4.18 -10.93
C ALA A 320 -11.64 3.54 -10.82
N ASN A 321 -12.43 3.51 -11.90
CA ASN A 321 -13.80 2.99 -11.92
C ASN A 321 -14.10 2.06 -13.13
N ALA A 322 -13.06 1.59 -13.83
CA ALA A 322 -13.21 0.83 -15.07
C ALA A 322 -13.78 -0.59 -14.87
N ILE A 323 -13.48 -1.22 -13.74
CA ILE A 323 -13.85 -2.61 -13.39
C ILE A 323 -15.10 -2.62 -12.51
N GLY A 324 -15.12 -1.80 -11.46
CA GLY A 324 -16.15 -1.79 -10.42
C GLY A 324 -15.95 -2.86 -9.34
N GLN A 325 -16.99 -3.08 -8.54
CA GLN A 325 -16.96 -3.96 -7.38
C GLN A 325 -16.78 -5.43 -7.77
N VAL A 326 -15.94 -6.13 -7.02
CA VAL A 326 -15.69 -7.58 -7.18
C VAL A 326 -15.95 -8.34 -5.89
N TYR A 327 -15.60 -7.78 -4.74
CA TYR A 327 -15.87 -8.35 -3.43
C TYR A 327 -17.01 -7.57 -2.76
N THR A 328 -18.13 -8.24 -2.51
CA THR A 328 -19.38 -7.62 -2.00
C THR A 328 -19.56 -7.78 -0.49
N ALA A 329 -18.85 -8.73 0.11
CA ALA A 329 -18.88 -8.92 1.56
C ALA A 329 -18.04 -7.85 2.29
N PRO A 330 -18.30 -7.61 3.59
CA PRO A 330 -17.54 -6.70 4.44
C PRO A 330 -16.02 -6.82 4.31
N VAL A 331 -15.31 -5.69 4.37
CA VAL A 331 -13.85 -5.64 4.33
C VAL A 331 -13.32 -4.91 5.56
N VAL A 332 -12.32 -5.49 6.22
CA VAL A 332 -11.53 -4.83 7.26
C VAL A 332 -10.11 -4.68 6.75
N LEU A 333 -9.60 -3.45 6.80
CA LEU A 333 -8.24 -3.11 6.40
C LEU A 333 -7.33 -3.11 7.64
N ILE A 334 -6.23 -3.86 7.61
CA ILE A 334 -5.21 -3.81 8.67
C ILE A 334 -4.03 -2.95 8.21
N THR A 335 -3.67 -1.96 9.02
CA THR A 335 -2.56 -1.03 8.76
C THR A 335 -1.55 -0.99 9.92
N ASP A 336 -0.37 -0.45 9.64
CA ASP A 336 0.64 -0.10 10.63
C ASP A 336 1.41 1.17 10.20
N ALA A 337 2.28 1.64 11.08
CA ALA A 337 3.17 2.77 10.83
C ALA A 337 4.22 2.52 9.73
N TYR A 338 4.25 1.33 9.13
CA TYR A 338 5.11 0.98 7.99
C TYR A 338 4.36 0.99 6.65
N CYS A 339 3.07 1.33 6.64
CA CYS A 339 2.33 1.64 5.42
C CYS A 339 2.79 3.00 4.89
N TYR A 340 3.50 3.04 3.74
CA TYR A 340 4.02 4.29 3.15
C TYR A 340 3.54 4.52 1.71
N SER A 341 3.53 5.78 1.27
CA SER A 341 3.37 6.18 -0.13
C SER A 341 2.07 5.69 -0.76
N ALA A 342 2.10 4.93 -1.86
CA ALA A 342 0.89 4.37 -2.47
C ALA A 342 0.01 3.58 -1.46
N THR A 343 0.60 3.02 -0.40
CA THR A 343 -0.14 2.38 0.70
C THR A 343 -0.88 3.38 1.57
N ASP A 344 -0.30 4.56 1.86
CA ASP A 344 -1.02 5.64 2.54
C ASP A 344 -2.22 6.08 1.70
N MET A 345 -2.03 6.22 0.37
CA MET A 345 -3.08 6.63 -0.56
C MET A 345 -4.20 5.60 -0.62
N PHE A 346 -3.86 4.30 -0.63
CA PHE A 346 -4.86 3.23 -0.53
C PHE A 346 -5.63 3.32 0.79
N ALA A 347 -4.95 3.43 1.93
CA ALA A 347 -5.61 3.51 3.23
C ALA A 347 -6.50 4.76 3.35
N ALA A 348 -6.05 5.88 2.80
CA ALA A 348 -6.79 7.14 2.78
C ALA A 348 -8.03 7.02 1.92
N GLY A 349 -7.90 6.49 0.70
CA GLY A 349 -9.02 6.20 -0.19
C GLY A 349 -10.00 5.18 0.39
N PHE A 350 -9.51 4.15 1.08
CA PHE A 350 -10.36 3.15 1.74
C PHE A 350 -11.26 3.79 2.81
N ARG A 351 -10.69 4.70 3.61
CA ARG A 351 -11.43 5.49 4.59
C ARG A 351 -12.35 6.53 3.93
N ASP A 352 -11.83 7.33 3.00
CA ASP A 352 -12.55 8.47 2.43
C ASP A 352 -13.75 8.07 1.57
N HIS A 353 -13.79 6.81 1.10
CA HIS A 353 -14.92 6.21 0.39
C HIS A 353 -15.79 5.30 1.28
N ASN A 354 -15.55 5.27 2.59
CA ASN A 354 -16.28 4.43 3.55
C ASN A 354 -16.36 2.95 3.12
N ILE A 355 -15.24 2.38 2.63
CA ILE A 355 -15.22 1.00 2.12
C ILE A 355 -15.40 -0.02 3.26
N GLY A 356 -14.82 0.27 4.43
CA GLY A 356 -14.88 -0.58 5.60
C GLY A 356 -14.13 0.02 6.76
N GLN A 357 -13.94 -0.77 7.83
CA GLN A 357 -13.20 -0.33 9.02
C GLN A 357 -11.70 -0.59 8.88
N ILE A 358 -10.89 0.32 9.40
CA ILE A 358 -9.44 0.23 9.49
C ILE A 358 -9.05 -0.18 10.91
N LEU A 359 -8.41 -1.33 11.04
CA LEU A 359 -7.81 -1.84 12.27
C LEU A 359 -6.29 -1.57 12.26
N GLY A 360 -5.85 -0.65 13.10
CA GLY A 360 -4.44 -0.22 13.15
C GLY A 360 -3.63 -0.95 14.21
N THR A 361 -2.47 -1.47 13.82
CA THR A 361 -1.43 -1.94 14.76
C THR A 361 -0.44 -0.83 15.16
N SER A 362 -0.68 0.39 14.68
CA SER A 362 -0.06 1.65 15.10
C SER A 362 -1.11 2.77 15.01
N ASP A 363 -0.82 3.92 15.62
CA ASP A 363 -1.79 5.03 15.71
C ASP A 363 -2.03 5.72 14.36
N ASN A 364 -1.06 5.63 13.45
CA ASN A 364 -1.15 6.16 12.09
C ASN A 364 -0.37 5.26 11.12
N THR A 365 -0.71 5.36 9.84
CA THR A 365 0.20 4.95 8.76
C THR A 365 1.45 5.84 8.71
N GLY A 366 2.40 5.49 7.85
CA GLY A 366 3.73 6.12 7.75
C GLY A 366 3.75 7.57 7.26
N ALA A 367 2.65 8.04 6.64
CA ALA A 367 2.50 9.41 6.14
C ALA A 367 3.52 9.80 5.04
N GLY A 368 3.84 8.85 4.16
CA GLY A 368 4.65 9.05 2.97
C GLY A 368 3.85 9.48 1.73
N GLY A 369 2.71 10.16 1.92
CA GLY A 369 1.71 10.50 0.89
C GLY A 369 2.12 11.58 -0.11
N ALA A 370 3.34 11.53 -0.63
CA ALA A 370 3.82 12.39 -1.71
C ALA A 370 4.13 11.58 -2.97
N ASN A 371 3.91 12.18 -4.13
CA ASN A 371 4.51 11.69 -5.36
C ASN A 371 5.94 12.21 -5.47
N VAL A 372 6.90 11.28 -5.40
CA VAL A 372 8.33 11.57 -5.39
C VAL A 372 8.94 11.39 -6.76
N TRP A 373 9.84 12.28 -7.18
CA TRP A 373 10.64 12.11 -8.39
C TRP A 373 12.12 12.05 -8.09
N ARG A 374 12.83 11.23 -8.87
CA ARG A 374 14.29 11.17 -8.86
C ARG A 374 14.87 12.43 -9.50
N HIS A 375 16.07 12.81 -9.07
CA HIS A 375 16.83 13.90 -9.69
C HIS A 375 17.04 13.64 -11.19
N LEU A 376 17.25 12.37 -11.59
CA LEU A 376 17.34 12.00 -13.00
C LEU A 376 16.08 12.39 -13.81
N LEU A 377 14.88 12.11 -13.31
CA LEU A 377 13.64 12.46 -14.00
C LEU A 377 13.48 13.98 -14.12
N LEU A 378 13.79 14.72 -13.05
CA LEU A 378 13.79 16.19 -13.07
C LEU A 378 14.73 16.75 -14.13
N LYS A 379 15.95 16.20 -14.24
CA LYS A 379 16.90 16.56 -15.29
C LYS A 379 16.29 16.32 -16.68
N ILE A 380 15.77 15.12 -16.94
CA ILE A 380 15.18 14.76 -18.23
C ILE A 380 14.02 15.68 -18.61
N LEU A 381 13.10 15.95 -17.68
CA LEU A 381 11.96 16.85 -17.92
C LEU A 381 12.39 18.30 -18.10
N SER A 382 13.46 18.73 -17.43
CA SER A 382 14.02 20.07 -17.61
C SER A 382 14.77 20.24 -18.93
N GLU A 383 15.26 19.17 -19.55
CA GLU A 383 15.99 19.20 -20.82
C GLU A 383 15.12 18.79 -22.01
N ALA A 384 13.87 18.38 -21.76
CA ALA A 384 12.93 18.00 -22.80
C ALA A 384 12.75 19.13 -23.83
N PRO A 385 12.59 18.82 -25.12
CA PRO A 385 12.19 19.82 -26.11
C PRO A 385 10.84 20.42 -25.70
N GLY A 386 10.67 21.73 -25.85
CA GLY A 386 9.43 22.42 -25.50
C GLY A 386 9.62 23.92 -25.38
N VAL A 387 8.58 24.60 -24.89
CA VAL A 387 8.62 26.04 -24.64
C VAL A 387 9.56 26.32 -23.45
N ASP A 388 10.47 27.29 -23.64
CA ASP A 388 11.30 27.88 -22.60
C ASP A 388 11.24 29.41 -22.71
N GLU A 389 10.29 30.04 -22.04
CA GLU A 389 10.15 31.50 -22.15
C GLU A 389 11.21 32.24 -21.34
N SER A 390 11.66 31.65 -20.25
CA SER A 390 12.47 32.32 -19.22
C SER A 390 13.94 31.91 -19.23
N GLY A 391 14.30 30.81 -19.89
CA GLY A 391 15.62 30.19 -19.81
C GLY A 391 15.89 29.54 -18.46
N LEU A 392 14.92 29.54 -17.53
CA LEU A 392 15.13 29.18 -16.13
C LEU A 392 15.52 27.72 -15.95
N LEU A 393 15.13 26.81 -16.84
CA LEU A 393 15.43 25.38 -16.72
C LEU A 393 16.83 25.02 -17.21
N LYS A 394 17.50 25.91 -17.96
CA LYS A 394 18.77 25.59 -18.62
C LYS A 394 19.88 25.35 -17.59
N GLY A 395 20.35 24.11 -17.52
CA GLY A 395 21.47 23.71 -16.66
C GLY A 395 21.17 23.75 -15.16
N VAL A 396 19.88 23.78 -14.77
CA VAL A 396 19.45 23.75 -13.36
C VAL A 396 19.81 22.42 -12.71
N PHE A 397 19.41 21.32 -13.36
CA PHE A 397 19.72 19.97 -12.92
C PHE A 397 20.97 19.49 -13.65
N LYS A 398 22.00 19.11 -12.89
CA LYS A 398 23.30 18.68 -13.41
C LYS A 398 23.55 17.24 -13.02
N GLU A 399 24.29 16.50 -13.83
CA GLU A 399 24.74 15.17 -13.45
C GLU A 399 25.45 15.21 -12.10
N LEU A 400 25.04 14.30 -11.21
CA LEU A 400 25.61 14.21 -9.87
C LEU A 400 26.86 13.33 -9.92
N PRO A 401 27.89 13.65 -9.11
CA PRO A 401 29.15 12.90 -9.12
C PRO A 401 28.93 11.46 -8.67
N ARG A 402 29.82 10.56 -9.13
CA ARG A 402 29.82 9.13 -8.76
C ARG A 402 28.49 8.44 -9.02
N SER A 403 27.76 8.92 -10.02
CA SER A 403 26.44 8.43 -10.40
C SER A 403 25.43 8.43 -9.25
N SER A 404 25.57 9.39 -8.33
CA SER A 404 24.65 9.59 -7.22
C SER A 404 23.27 9.99 -7.74
N ASP A 405 22.24 9.73 -6.94
CA ASP A 405 20.88 10.16 -7.21
C ASP A 405 20.15 10.42 -5.88
N PHE A 406 19.10 11.22 -5.93
CA PHE A 406 18.23 11.47 -4.79
C PHE A 406 16.79 11.63 -5.25
N ARG A 407 15.84 11.52 -4.32
CA ARG A 407 14.42 11.73 -4.58
C ARG A 407 13.93 12.96 -3.85
N VAL A 408 12.98 13.66 -4.45
CA VAL A 408 12.27 14.80 -3.83
C VAL A 408 10.77 14.58 -3.92
N SER A 409 10.04 14.99 -2.89
CA SER A 409 8.59 15.12 -2.93
C SER A 409 8.23 16.20 -3.96
N SER A 410 7.84 15.79 -5.16
CA SER A 410 7.54 16.69 -6.27
C SER A 410 6.11 17.24 -6.17
N ARG A 411 5.17 16.37 -5.77
CA ARG A 411 3.77 16.74 -5.56
C ARG A 411 3.28 16.18 -4.24
N ARG A 412 2.62 17.03 -3.44
CA ARG A 412 1.89 16.56 -2.25
C ARG A 412 0.54 15.97 -2.68
N MET A 413 0.09 14.91 -2.02
CA MET A 413 -1.22 14.33 -2.26
C MET A 413 -2.25 14.88 -1.28
N LEU A 414 -3.47 15.08 -1.79
CA LEU A 414 -4.62 15.58 -1.06
C LEU A 414 -5.72 14.53 -1.04
N ARG A 415 -6.25 14.32 0.15
CA ARG A 415 -7.38 13.43 0.43
C ARG A 415 -8.66 13.88 -0.28
N VAL A 416 -9.66 12.99 -0.28
CA VAL A 416 -10.96 13.15 -0.96
C VAL A 416 -12.12 12.91 0.02
N GLY A 417 -13.35 12.90 -0.50
CA GLY A 417 -14.55 12.66 0.32
C GLY A 417 -14.68 13.69 1.45
N GLU A 418 -14.96 13.22 2.66
CA GLU A 418 -15.10 14.09 3.84
C GLU A 418 -13.79 14.77 4.27
N LYS A 419 -12.64 14.24 3.83
CA LYS A 419 -11.31 14.79 4.10
C LYS A 419 -10.76 15.61 2.93
N ALA A 420 -11.61 15.97 1.97
CA ALA A 420 -11.21 16.66 0.74
C ALA A 420 -10.30 17.87 1.01
N GLY A 421 -9.10 17.86 0.42
CA GLY A 421 -8.13 18.94 0.52
C GLY A 421 -7.19 18.87 1.73
N MET A 422 -7.37 17.92 2.64
CA MET A 422 -6.37 17.66 3.69
C MET A 422 -5.14 16.97 3.10
N PRO A 423 -3.91 17.42 3.43
CA PRO A 423 -2.69 16.72 3.05
C PRO A 423 -2.62 15.33 3.68
N LEU A 424 -2.09 14.36 2.92
CA LEU A 424 -1.79 13.03 3.42
C LEU A 424 -0.37 12.94 4.01
N GLU A 425 0.58 13.67 3.42
CA GLU A 425 1.94 13.84 3.94
C GLU A 425 1.91 14.41 5.36
N ASP A 426 2.89 14.03 6.18
CA ASP A 426 3.02 14.36 7.62
C ASP A 426 1.96 13.75 8.56
N PHE A 427 0.73 13.50 8.11
CA PHE A 427 -0.35 13.01 8.97
C PHE A 427 -0.58 11.50 8.82
N GLY A 428 -0.68 11.01 7.59
CA GLY A 428 -1.07 9.63 7.30
C GLY A 428 -2.56 9.39 7.62
N VAL A 429 -2.89 8.14 7.89
CA VAL A 429 -4.26 7.68 8.14
C VAL A 429 -4.33 7.06 9.52
N GLU A 430 -5.15 7.64 10.38
CA GLU A 430 -5.52 7.05 11.68
C GLU A 430 -6.42 5.82 11.44
N PRO A 431 -6.35 4.77 12.26
CA PRO A 431 -7.30 3.67 12.19
C PRO A 431 -8.65 4.06 12.82
N ASP A 432 -9.68 3.24 12.61
CA ASP A 432 -10.96 3.35 13.31
C ASP A 432 -10.87 2.70 14.69
N GLU A 433 -10.14 1.59 14.77
CA GLU A 433 -9.85 0.87 16.01
C GLU A 433 -8.36 0.56 16.12
N ARG A 434 -7.81 0.68 17.34
CA ARG A 434 -6.42 0.35 17.66
C ARG A 434 -6.33 -1.07 18.20
N HIS A 435 -5.47 -1.90 17.60
CA HIS A 435 -5.11 -3.21 18.14
C HIS A 435 -3.67 -3.23 18.65
N TYR A 436 -3.51 -3.19 19.97
CA TYR A 436 -2.22 -3.37 20.62
C TYR A 436 -1.74 -4.81 20.42
N MET A 437 -0.61 -4.97 19.73
CA MET A 437 -0.07 -6.28 19.38
C MET A 437 0.22 -7.06 20.65
N THR A 438 -0.40 -8.21 20.85
CA THR A 438 -0.18 -9.05 22.03
C THR A 438 1.10 -9.88 21.88
N GLN A 439 1.58 -10.46 22.98
CA GLN A 439 2.68 -11.42 22.91
C GLN A 439 2.37 -12.59 21.95
N ARG A 440 1.11 -13.04 21.90
CA ARG A 440 0.68 -14.12 20.99
C ARG A 440 0.64 -13.66 19.55
N ASP A 441 0.38 -12.39 19.28
CA ASP A 441 0.45 -11.92 17.88
C ASP A 441 1.87 -12.00 17.34
N VAL A 442 2.82 -11.62 18.19
CA VAL A 442 4.24 -11.54 17.86
C VAL A 442 4.91 -12.93 17.87
N LEU A 443 4.45 -13.87 18.71
CA LEU A 443 5.04 -15.21 18.86
C LEU A 443 4.22 -16.38 18.30
N GLU A 444 2.91 -16.22 18.10
CA GLU A 444 1.95 -17.27 17.73
C GLU A 444 1.12 -16.92 16.48
N GLY A 445 1.63 -16.01 15.65
CA GLY A 445 1.18 -15.90 14.27
C GLY A 445 -0.01 -14.97 14.08
N ASN A 446 -0.04 -13.85 14.81
CA ASN A 446 -1.09 -12.81 14.74
C ASN A 446 -2.48 -13.31 15.16
N ILE A 447 -2.55 -14.29 16.07
CA ILE A 447 -3.81 -14.94 16.42
C ILE A 447 -4.85 -13.96 16.99
N ASP A 448 -4.44 -13.02 17.84
CA ASP A 448 -5.35 -12.05 18.47
C ASP A 448 -5.74 -10.93 17.54
N LEU A 449 -4.81 -10.45 16.72
CA LEU A 449 -5.09 -9.51 15.64
C LEU A 449 -6.11 -10.09 14.66
N TYR A 450 -5.94 -11.34 14.25
CA TYR A 450 -6.86 -11.99 13.34
C TYR A 450 -8.23 -12.20 13.98
N ASN A 451 -8.29 -12.63 15.25
CA ASN A 451 -9.55 -12.74 15.99
C ASN A 451 -10.25 -11.38 16.10
N HIS A 452 -9.51 -10.29 16.33
CA HIS A 452 -10.07 -8.95 16.38
C HIS A 452 -10.64 -8.54 15.02
N ALA A 453 -9.86 -8.68 13.94
CA ALA A 453 -10.31 -8.33 12.59
C ALA A 453 -11.55 -9.14 12.17
N THR A 454 -11.61 -10.44 12.47
CA THR A 454 -12.78 -11.26 12.14
C THR A 454 -13.99 -10.97 13.00
N ARG A 455 -13.81 -10.53 14.25
CA ARG A 455 -14.91 -10.08 15.11
C ARG A 455 -15.57 -8.84 14.55
N ILE A 456 -14.79 -7.88 14.05
CA ILE A 456 -15.29 -6.70 13.35
C ILE A 456 -16.14 -7.14 12.14
N LEU A 457 -15.62 -8.03 11.30
CA LEU A 457 -16.36 -8.56 10.13
C LEU A 457 -17.65 -9.29 10.53
N ALA A 458 -17.63 -10.12 11.58
CA ALA A 458 -18.77 -10.90 12.03
C ALA A 458 -19.94 -10.04 12.56
N GLN A 459 -19.67 -8.81 12.97
CA GLN A 459 -20.66 -7.84 13.43
C GLN A 459 -21.32 -7.06 12.29
N GLN A 460 -20.76 -7.11 11.08
CA GLN A 460 -21.27 -6.37 9.93
C GLN A 460 -22.33 -7.17 9.14
N THR A 461 -23.34 -6.45 8.63
CA THR A 461 -24.34 -7.04 7.74
C THR A 461 -23.69 -7.41 6.41
N ARG A 462 -23.90 -8.66 5.98
CA ARG A 462 -23.45 -9.13 4.67
C ARG A 462 -24.50 -8.83 3.61
N TYR A 463 -24.07 -8.24 2.51
CA TYR A 463 -24.87 -8.04 1.30
C TYR A 463 -24.29 -8.93 0.21
N LEU A 464 -25.04 -9.94 -0.21
CA LEU A 464 -24.62 -10.84 -1.28
C LEU A 464 -25.42 -10.50 -2.52
N MET A 465 -24.75 -10.28 -3.65
CA MET A 465 -25.33 -10.27 -4.98
C MET A 465 -24.45 -11.11 -5.89
N ASP A 466 -24.88 -12.35 -6.16
CA ASP A 466 -24.24 -13.24 -7.12
C ASP A 466 -25.09 -13.30 -8.40
N VAL A 467 -24.46 -13.10 -9.56
CA VAL A 467 -25.16 -12.92 -10.83
C VAL A 467 -24.69 -13.97 -11.82
N ALA A 468 -25.57 -14.91 -12.14
CA ALA A 468 -25.39 -15.86 -13.22
C ALA A 468 -25.98 -15.27 -14.51
N VAL A 469 -25.17 -15.21 -15.56
CA VAL A 469 -25.56 -14.67 -16.88
C VAL A 469 -25.76 -15.80 -17.87
N ASP A 470 -26.96 -15.93 -18.42
CA ASP A 470 -27.28 -16.77 -19.57
C ASP A 470 -27.42 -15.90 -20.82
N THR A 471 -26.39 -15.90 -21.67
CA THR A 471 -26.36 -15.11 -22.91
C THR A 471 -27.27 -15.65 -24.00
N GLN A 472 -27.65 -16.94 -23.94
CA GLN A 472 -28.55 -17.56 -24.93
C GLN A 472 -30.01 -17.25 -24.60
N ALA A 473 -30.38 -17.41 -23.32
CA ALA A 473 -31.70 -17.02 -22.82
C ALA A 473 -31.86 -15.50 -22.66
N CYS A 474 -30.75 -14.75 -22.65
CA CYS A 474 -30.70 -13.32 -22.35
C CYS A 474 -31.24 -13.04 -20.95
N GLU A 475 -30.87 -13.88 -19.99
CA GLU A 475 -31.41 -13.87 -18.63
C GLU A 475 -30.29 -13.68 -17.61
N LEU A 476 -30.56 -12.89 -16.57
CA LEU A 476 -29.72 -12.76 -15.39
C LEU A 476 -30.45 -13.42 -14.21
N THR A 477 -29.89 -14.48 -13.67
CA THR A 477 -30.34 -15.07 -12.41
C THR A 477 -29.48 -14.51 -11.28
N ILE A 478 -30.12 -13.82 -10.34
CA ILE A 478 -29.44 -13.06 -9.29
C ILE A 478 -29.79 -13.70 -7.94
N SER A 479 -28.79 -14.20 -7.24
CA SER A 479 -28.94 -14.66 -5.86
C SER A 479 -28.60 -13.54 -4.89
N THR A 480 -29.51 -13.26 -3.97
CA THR A 480 -29.45 -12.10 -3.07
C THR A 480 -29.44 -12.50 -1.60
N GLN A 481 -28.77 -11.70 -0.77
CA GLN A 481 -28.90 -11.72 0.68
C GLN A 481 -28.95 -10.29 1.22
N ASN A 482 -29.95 -9.98 2.05
CA ASN A 482 -30.15 -8.66 2.65
C ASN A 482 -30.25 -7.49 1.64
N ILE A 483 -30.80 -7.75 0.44
CA ILE A 483 -31.08 -6.76 -0.61
C ILE A 483 -32.59 -6.67 -0.76
N ASP A 484 -33.13 -5.45 -0.86
CA ASP A 484 -34.57 -5.22 -1.04
C ASP A 484 -34.93 -4.67 -2.43
N ARG A 485 -33.96 -4.15 -3.19
CA ARG A 485 -34.20 -3.63 -4.55
C ARG A 485 -32.97 -3.80 -5.45
N ILE A 486 -33.21 -4.07 -6.72
CA ILE A 486 -32.20 -4.09 -7.78
C ILE A 486 -32.65 -3.14 -8.91
N ASP A 487 -31.80 -2.17 -9.23
CA ASP A 487 -31.97 -1.30 -10.40
C ASP A 487 -30.98 -1.75 -11.48
N TRP A 488 -31.36 -1.72 -12.76
CA TRP A 488 -30.43 -2.05 -13.84
C TRP A 488 -30.37 -1.03 -14.96
N PHE A 489 -29.20 -1.01 -15.58
CA PHE A 489 -28.80 -0.04 -16.60
C PHE A 489 -28.20 -0.79 -17.78
N ILE A 490 -28.49 -0.31 -18.99
CA ILE A 490 -27.89 -0.77 -20.24
C ILE A 490 -27.17 0.42 -20.87
N ASP A 491 -25.85 0.31 -21.04
CA ASP A 491 -24.99 1.39 -21.54
C ASP A 491 -25.22 2.71 -20.78
N ASP A 492 -25.19 2.61 -19.45
CA ASP A 492 -25.42 3.69 -18.48
C ASP A 492 -26.81 4.35 -18.53
N ARG A 493 -27.77 3.75 -19.24
CA ARG A 493 -29.17 4.20 -19.27
C ARG A 493 -30.02 3.37 -18.34
N ALA A 494 -30.69 4.04 -17.40
CA ALA A 494 -31.65 3.41 -16.50
C ALA A 494 -32.71 2.67 -17.32
N THR A 495 -32.88 1.38 -17.04
CA THR A 495 -33.83 0.53 -17.75
C THR A 495 -35.06 0.30 -16.89
N ASP A 496 -34.90 -0.35 -15.73
CA ASP A 496 -36.01 -0.63 -14.81
C ASP A 496 -35.48 -0.98 -13.40
N SER A 497 -36.40 -1.28 -12.48
CA SER A 497 -36.15 -1.65 -11.09
C SER A 497 -37.01 -2.83 -10.65
N LEU A 498 -36.50 -3.65 -9.72
CA LEU A 498 -37.18 -4.80 -9.17
C LEU A 498 -37.05 -4.82 -7.64
N ASP A 499 -38.18 -4.86 -6.93
CA ASP A 499 -38.21 -5.14 -5.50
C ASP A 499 -37.97 -6.63 -5.24
N VAL A 500 -37.02 -6.93 -4.35
CA VAL A 500 -36.55 -8.27 -4.03
C VAL A 500 -37.27 -8.76 -2.76
N THR A 501 -38.23 -9.68 -2.92
CA THR A 501 -39.02 -10.23 -1.80
C THR A 501 -38.50 -11.57 -1.28
N GLY A 502 -37.44 -12.12 -1.89
CA GLY A 502 -36.83 -13.40 -1.54
C GLY A 502 -35.32 -13.37 -1.71
N ASN A 503 -34.69 -14.54 -1.90
CA ASN A 503 -33.23 -14.65 -2.06
C ASN A 503 -32.79 -14.80 -3.53
N THR A 504 -33.73 -14.66 -4.47
CA THR A 504 -33.47 -14.81 -5.90
C THR A 504 -34.32 -13.83 -6.71
N ALA A 505 -33.72 -13.24 -7.73
CA ALA A 505 -34.36 -12.38 -8.72
C ALA A 505 -33.97 -12.83 -10.13
N VAL A 506 -34.85 -12.61 -11.11
CA VAL A 506 -34.60 -12.92 -12.51
C VAL A 506 -34.87 -11.68 -13.36
N ILE A 507 -33.89 -11.28 -14.18
CA ILE A 507 -34.01 -10.15 -15.10
C ILE A 507 -33.87 -10.67 -16.53
N ASN A 508 -34.85 -10.38 -17.38
CA ASN A 508 -34.80 -10.68 -18.80
C ASN A 508 -34.27 -9.45 -19.55
N LEU A 509 -33.28 -9.66 -20.41
CA LEU A 509 -32.67 -8.64 -21.26
C LEU A 509 -33.21 -8.78 -22.68
N ASP A 510 -33.41 -7.65 -23.36
CA ASP A 510 -33.72 -7.66 -24.78
C ASP A 510 -32.58 -8.28 -25.59
N LYS A 511 -32.90 -9.11 -26.59
CA LYS A 511 -31.91 -9.66 -27.53
C LYS A 511 -31.19 -8.55 -28.28
N SER A 512 -29.89 -8.67 -28.46
CA SER A 512 -29.08 -7.75 -29.24
C SER A 512 -27.75 -8.39 -29.65
N ASP A 513 -27.44 -8.25 -30.93
CA ASP A 513 -26.15 -8.63 -31.53
C ASP A 513 -25.03 -7.64 -31.17
N GLN A 514 -25.35 -6.52 -30.52
CA GLN A 514 -24.37 -5.54 -30.07
C GLN A 514 -23.92 -5.83 -28.65
N LYS A 515 -22.61 -5.70 -28.42
CA LYS A 515 -22.02 -5.73 -27.09
C LYS A 515 -22.49 -4.51 -26.30
N ARG A 516 -23.22 -4.76 -25.21
CA ARG A 516 -23.76 -3.73 -24.31
C ARG A 516 -23.22 -3.94 -22.90
N GLN A 517 -23.04 -2.86 -22.15
CA GLN A 517 -22.71 -2.93 -20.74
C GLN A 517 -23.99 -3.03 -19.92
N VAL A 518 -24.12 -4.10 -19.15
CA VAL A 518 -25.16 -4.25 -18.15
C VAL A 518 -24.58 -3.94 -16.79
N THR A 519 -25.24 -3.03 -16.08
CA THR A 519 -24.88 -2.65 -14.71
C THR A 519 -26.09 -2.87 -13.81
N LEU A 520 -25.91 -3.59 -12.71
CA LEU A 520 -26.91 -3.78 -11.66
C LEU A 520 -26.48 -3.03 -10.41
N PHE A 521 -27.39 -2.24 -9.83
CA PHE A 521 -27.23 -1.60 -8.53
C PHE A 521 -28.19 -2.26 -7.54
N ALA A 522 -27.65 -2.91 -6.52
CA ALA A 522 -28.43 -3.47 -5.43
C ALA A 522 -28.51 -2.49 -4.26
N TYR A 523 -29.70 -2.43 -3.66
CA TYR A 523 -30.00 -1.54 -2.55
C TYR A 523 -30.50 -2.30 -1.32
N LYS A 524 -30.26 -1.68 -0.17
CA LYS A 524 -30.90 -2.01 1.10
C LYS A 524 -31.29 -0.74 1.83
N ASP A 525 -32.56 -0.60 2.17
CA ASP A 525 -33.15 0.53 2.88
C ASP A 525 -32.76 1.88 2.22
N GLY A 526 -32.72 1.89 0.88
CA GLY A 526 -32.36 3.06 0.05
C GLY A 526 -30.86 3.29 -0.16
N ASN A 527 -29.98 2.53 0.50
CA ASN A 527 -28.53 2.63 0.33
C ASN A 527 -28.03 1.65 -0.72
N LYS A 528 -27.17 2.09 -1.64
CA LYS A 528 -26.54 1.19 -2.62
C LYS A 528 -25.49 0.34 -1.93
N VAL A 529 -25.68 -0.98 -1.90
CA VAL A 529 -24.85 -1.92 -1.12
C VAL A 529 -24.00 -2.84 -1.98
N ALA A 530 -24.39 -3.09 -3.24
CA ALA A 530 -23.58 -3.86 -4.17
C ALA A 530 -23.77 -3.38 -5.62
N VAL A 531 -22.74 -3.57 -6.44
CA VAL A 531 -22.77 -3.31 -7.89
C VAL A 531 -22.24 -4.51 -8.64
N PHE A 532 -22.90 -4.83 -9.75
CA PHE A 532 -22.40 -5.76 -10.75
C PHE A 532 -22.28 -5.04 -12.09
N LYS A 533 -21.19 -5.27 -12.82
CA LYS A 533 -20.96 -4.70 -14.14
C LYS A 533 -20.37 -5.76 -15.07
N GLN A 534 -21.00 -5.99 -16.22
CA GLN A 534 -20.49 -6.90 -17.24
C GLN A 534 -20.89 -6.45 -18.64
N TYR A 535 -20.00 -6.65 -19.61
CA TYR A 535 -20.37 -6.54 -21.01
C TYR A 535 -20.97 -7.85 -21.52
N ILE A 536 -22.14 -7.77 -22.15
CA ILE A 536 -22.94 -8.93 -22.57
C ILE A 536 -23.36 -8.75 -24.04
N VAL A 537 -23.36 -9.85 -24.78
CA VAL A 537 -24.04 -10.00 -26.09
C VAL A 537 -25.14 -11.04 -25.88
N CYS A 538 -26.36 -10.75 -26.33
CA CYS A 538 -27.56 -11.50 -25.97
C CYS A 538 -28.24 -12.03 -27.24
N GLY A 539 -28.24 -13.35 -27.45
CA GLY A 539 -28.97 -13.97 -28.56
C GLY A 539 -28.13 -14.56 -29.71
N GLU A 540 -26.87 -14.94 -29.47
CA GLU A 540 -26.15 -15.89 -30.34
C GLU A 540 -26.60 -17.33 -30.15
#